data_AF-A0AAD5EEM0-F1
#
_entry.id   AF-A0AAD5EEM0-F1
#
_cell.length_a   1.000
_cell.length_b   1.000
_cell.length_c   1.000
_cell.angle_alpha   90.00
_cell.angle_beta   90.00
_cell.angle_gamma   90.00
#
_symmetry.space_group_name_H-M   'P 1'
#
loop_
_entity.id
_entity.type
_entity.pdbx_description
1 polymer ?
#
loop_
_entity_poly.entity_id
_entity_poly.type
_entity_poly.pdbx_seq_one_letter_code
_entity_poly.pdbx_strand_id
1 'polypeptide(L)'
;MMIAGASHVAGFDGAFEFTNIGDEYEGKVPHVPIRLFCATFGVLTIPIAYLTIRAAGFSKLAGLMAAIIVCFENGFVTNHRLILLDAPLLFFTASTALCWLNFQNQNHRKPYGFWWWFWQIGTGASLGAVASIKWVGLFTIATIGLQVIEELWLMLCDRTVTPMKFLKGFASRALCLIAIPIALYLACFWVHFNILPRSGDGEFMMSAAFRYSLKGSALKSSYADVSYGSKLNIRQNRESGGYLHSHPLFYPVGSLQQQVTVYAHNDYHNDWIMIPEHGTEIPDPEKITEPLTWVKHGDVVRLLHPVTNTYLYSKNIKAPVTQSDYHFEVSAFDVFSDTNNLWRVEILRGSSDDDQSGGRLRALRTFFRLIHVNMGCALYTRDKRLPEWASLQNEVTCMKYAKKDEDTTFFIESSQDMRFTDQNPVVEYMKPSFWQNFIALNTKMYKSNEALTASHNYESRPGDWPFLHRGINYWSKDRNHIYLLGNPIAYWASSIAAVAFLLAKLAIAFREQRGVMCTNPTLMVFYSRPTVFFTTAWLLHWLPFFSMKRQLFLHHYMPSLYFAILISIVAFEYSTKHLSNKYRYSVAAAIAIAYLYVFWRFSAITYGLDWTNNSCYENRRLRSSWDFNCEM
;
A
#
# COMPACT_ATOMS: atom_id res chain seq x y z
N MET A 1 -13.35 -0.07 2.44
CA MET A 1 -14.34 -0.16 3.54
C MET A 1 -15.47 0.84 3.39
N MET A 2 -15.21 2.15 3.32
CA MET A 2 -16.27 3.17 3.13
C MET A 2 -17.17 2.87 1.91
N ILE A 3 -16.54 2.58 0.76
CA ILE A 3 -17.25 2.18 -0.46
C ILE A 3 -18.07 0.91 -0.21
N ALA A 4 -17.49 -0.13 0.39
CA ALA A 4 -18.20 -1.37 0.73
C ALA A 4 -19.41 -1.13 1.66
N GLY A 5 -19.29 -0.23 2.64
CA GLY A 5 -20.40 0.16 3.52
C GLY A 5 -21.51 0.86 2.74
N ALA A 6 -21.17 1.78 1.82
CA ALA A 6 -22.13 2.41 0.93
C ALA A 6 -22.81 1.39 -0.01
N SER A 7 -22.05 0.45 -0.56
CA SER A 7 -22.58 -0.64 -1.38
C SER A 7 -23.55 -1.53 -0.60
N HIS A 8 -23.20 -1.88 0.64
CA HIS A 8 -24.04 -2.71 1.49
C HIS A 8 -25.38 -2.03 1.84
N VAL A 9 -25.34 -0.74 2.21
CA VAL A 9 -26.56 0.06 2.44
C VAL A 9 -27.42 0.17 1.17
N ALA A 10 -26.78 0.19 0.00
CA ALA A 10 -27.48 0.19 -1.28
C ALA A 10 -27.98 -1.20 -1.74
N GLY A 11 -27.82 -2.24 -0.92
CA GLY A 11 -28.31 -3.60 -1.19
C GLY A 11 -27.40 -4.44 -2.09
N PHE A 12 -26.11 -4.10 -2.21
CA PHE A 12 -25.16 -4.93 -2.96
C PHE A 12 -24.79 -6.19 -2.18
N ASP A 13 -24.93 -7.35 -2.82
CA ASP A 13 -24.62 -8.67 -2.27
C ASP A 13 -23.16 -9.11 -2.50
N GLY A 14 -22.42 -8.40 -3.36
CA GLY A 14 -21.03 -8.71 -3.69
C GLY A 14 -20.85 -9.78 -4.74
N ALA A 15 -21.91 -10.22 -5.44
CA ALA A 15 -21.84 -11.28 -6.44
C ALA A 15 -21.16 -10.85 -7.75
N PHE A 16 -21.20 -9.55 -8.07
CA PHE A 16 -20.59 -9.01 -9.29
C PHE A 16 -19.12 -8.63 -9.06
N GLU A 17 -18.22 -9.21 -9.87
CA GLU A 17 -16.80 -8.88 -9.87
C GLU A 17 -16.46 -7.80 -10.89
N PHE A 18 -15.84 -6.71 -10.43
CA PHE A 18 -15.42 -5.60 -11.29
C PHE A 18 -14.07 -5.92 -11.95
N THR A 19 -14.08 -6.80 -12.96
CA THR A 19 -12.84 -7.34 -13.58
C THR A 19 -12.30 -6.46 -14.71
N ASN A 20 -13.10 -6.14 -15.72
CA ASN A 20 -12.64 -5.40 -16.90
C ASN A 20 -13.34 -4.05 -17.06
N ILE A 21 -12.62 -3.12 -17.67
CA ILE A 21 -13.18 -1.84 -18.07
C ILE A 21 -14.09 -2.06 -19.28
N GLY A 22 -15.37 -1.71 -19.13
CA GLY A 22 -16.37 -1.84 -20.19
C GLY A 22 -17.43 -2.91 -19.94
N ASP A 23 -17.24 -3.75 -18.92
CA ASP A 23 -18.23 -4.73 -18.50
C ASP A 23 -19.56 -4.04 -18.15
N GLU A 24 -20.65 -4.59 -18.68
CA GLU A 24 -21.99 -4.10 -18.36
C GLU A 24 -22.37 -4.54 -16.95
N TYR A 25 -23.06 -3.66 -16.22
CA TYR A 25 -23.51 -3.97 -14.86
C TYR A 25 -24.68 -4.96 -14.92
N GLU A 26 -24.36 -6.25 -14.93
CA GLU A 26 -25.34 -7.33 -14.90
C GLU A 26 -25.98 -7.47 -13.51
N GLY A 27 -27.25 -7.86 -13.45
CA GLY A 27 -27.99 -8.03 -12.19
C GLY A 27 -28.30 -6.71 -11.46
N LYS A 28 -28.52 -6.78 -10.14
CA LYS A 28 -28.90 -5.62 -9.30
C LYS A 28 -27.69 -4.92 -8.69
N VAL A 29 -26.66 -4.59 -9.48
CA VAL A 29 -25.49 -3.85 -8.98
C VAL A 29 -25.85 -2.38 -8.73
N PRO A 30 -25.81 -1.87 -7.49
CA PRO A 30 -26.21 -0.50 -7.19
C PRO A 30 -25.11 0.52 -7.49
N HIS A 31 -24.60 0.51 -8.73
CA HIS A 31 -23.49 1.36 -9.16
C HIS A 31 -23.82 2.86 -9.06
N VAL A 32 -25.09 3.26 -9.28
CA VAL A 32 -25.52 4.67 -9.14
C VAL A 32 -25.42 5.15 -7.68
N PRO A 33 -26.02 4.49 -6.67
CA PRO A 33 -25.80 4.83 -5.26
C PRO A 33 -24.32 4.86 -4.85
N ILE A 34 -23.51 3.91 -5.32
CA ILE A 34 -22.07 3.87 -4.96
C ILE A 34 -21.30 5.05 -5.59
N ARG A 35 -21.61 5.40 -6.85
CA ARG A 35 -21.06 6.60 -7.49
C ARG A 35 -21.53 7.88 -6.80
N LEU A 36 -22.81 7.95 -6.40
CA LEU A 36 -23.36 9.07 -5.65
C LEU A 36 -22.64 9.27 -4.31
N PHE A 37 -22.30 8.19 -3.61
CA PHE A 37 -21.50 8.25 -2.39
C PHE A 37 -20.14 8.90 -2.63
N CYS A 38 -19.40 8.47 -3.66
CA CYS A 38 -18.11 9.05 -4.02
C CYS A 38 -18.25 10.52 -4.47
N ALA A 39 -19.24 10.80 -5.32
CA ALA A 39 -19.53 12.14 -5.82
C ALA A 39 -19.91 13.11 -4.69
N THR A 40 -20.59 12.63 -3.64
CA THR A 40 -20.95 13.43 -2.47
C THR A 40 -19.70 14.02 -1.79
N PHE A 41 -18.64 13.24 -1.62
CA PHE A 41 -17.36 13.75 -1.09
C PHE A 41 -16.74 14.82 -2.01
N GLY A 42 -16.82 14.60 -3.32
CA GLY A 42 -16.40 15.60 -4.32
C GLY A 42 -17.20 16.90 -4.20
N VAL A 43 -18.52 16.82 -4.11
CA VAL A 43 -19.42 17.98 -3.96
C VAL A 43 -19.16 18.72 -2.66
N LEU A 44 -18.96 18.01 -1.54
CA LEU A 44 -18.66 18.63 -0.24
C LEU A 44 -17.30 19.33 -0.20
N THR A 45 -16.37 18.99 -1.10
CA THR A 45 -15.08 19.68 -1.22
C THR A 45 -15.24 21.13 -1.72
N ILE A 46 -16.30 21.42 -2.48
CA ILE A 46 -16.60 22.76 -3.03
C ILE A 46 -16.88 23.80 -1.92
N PRO A 47 -17.86 23.60 -1.01
CA PRO A 47 -18.08 24.53 0.10
C PRO A 47 -16.90 24.55 1.08
N ILE A 48 -16.13 23.47 1.21
CA ILE A 48 -14.90 23.49 2.01
C ILE A 48 -13.87 24.44 1.42
N ALA A 49 -13.68 24.48 0.09
CA ALA A 49 -12.80 25.46 -0.56
C ALA A 49 -13.21 26.91 -0.24
N TYR A 50 -14.51 27.20 -0.36
CA TYR A 50 -15.08 28.51 0.04
C TYR A 50 -14.73 28.83 1.50
N LEU A 51 -15.06 27.93 2.42
CA LEU A 51 -14.88 28.13 3.85
C LEU A 51 -13.40 28.23 4.23
N THR A 52 -12.51 27.54 3.52
CA THR A 52 -11.06 27.57 3.75
C THR A 52 -10.49 28.96 3.45
N ILE A 53 -10.88 29.54 2.31
CA ILE A 53 -10.49 30.92 1.94
C ILE A 53 -11.10 31.95 2.91
N ARG A 54 -12.34 31.74 3.36
CA ARG A 54 -12.95 32.60 4.40
C ARG A 54 -12.27 32.47 5.75
N ALA A 55 -11.87 31.27 6.14
CA ALA A 55 -11.11 31.01 7.36
C ALA A 55 -9.71 31.62 7.29
N ALA A 56 -9.10 31.69 6.10
CA ALA A 56 -7.85 32.42 5.89
C ALA A 56 -7.99 33.96 5.99
N GLY A 57 -9.22 34.49 6.14
CA GLY A 57 -9.48 35.91 6.35
C GLY A 57 -9.82 36.70 5.07
N PHE A 58 -9.94 36.04 3.92
CA PHE A 58 -10.21 36.72 2.64
C PHE A 58 -11.69 37.00 2.37
N SER A 59 -11.95 37.82 1.35
CA SER A 59 -13.29 38.29 1.01
C SER A 59 -14.28 37.18 0.65
N LYS A 60 -15.59 37.51 0.72
CA LYS A 60 -16.67 36.63 0.24
C LYS A 60 -16.51 36.27 -1.24
N LEU A 61 -16.03 37.22 -2.04
CA LEU A 61 -15.80 37.04 -3.47
C LEU A 61 -14.67 36.05 -3.74
N ALA A 62 -13.53 36.15 -3.04
CA ALA A 62 -12.47 35.16 -3.16
C ALA A 62 -12.94 33.76 -2.76
N GLY A 63 -13.70 33.63 -1.67
CA GLY A 63 -14.30 32.34 -1.29
C GLY A 63 -15.21 31.79 -2.39
N LEU A 64 -16.06 32.63 -2.98
CA LEU A 64 -16.95 32.23 -4.07
C LEU A 64 -16.17 31.78 -5.30
N MET A 65 -15.10 32.52 -5.67
CA MET A 65 -14.23 32.14 -6.77
C MET A 65 -13.54 30.80 -6.52
N ALA A 66 -13.10 30.52 -5.29
CA ALA A 66 -12.51 29.22 -4.94
C ALA A 66 -13.51 28.08 -5.17
N ALA A 67 -14.76 28.25 -4.72
CA ALA A 67 -15.81 27.26 -4.95
C ALA A 67 -16.13 27.08 -6.45
N ILE A 68 -16.23 28.17 -7.21
CA ILE A 68 -16.50 28.11 -8.66
C ILE A 68 -15.39 27.35 -9.38
N ILE A 69 -14.13 27.67 -9.12
CA ILE A 69 -13.00 27.02 -9.78
C ILE A 69 -12.95 25.52 -9.43
N VAL A 70 -13.12 25.15 -8.15
CA VAL A 70 -13.15 23.74 -7.73
C VAL A 70 -14.37 23.00 -8.30
N CYS A 71 -15.51 23.66 -8.44
CA CYS A 71 -16.73 23.10 -9.02
C CYS A 71 -16.58 22.78 -10.52
N PHE A 72 -15.99 23.71 -11.28
CA PHE A 72 -15.80 23.61 -12.72
C PHE A 72 -14.40 23.11 -13.13
N GLU A 73 -13.79 22.30 -12.25
CA GLU A 73 -12.54 21.61 -12.52
C GLU A 73 -12.83 20.21 -13.10
N ASN A 74 -12.65 20.04 -14.42
CA ASN A 74 -12.97 18.79 -15.13
C ASN A 74 -12.29 17.57 -14.50
N GLY A 75 -11.04 17.69 -14.07
CA GLY A 75 -10.29 16.58 -13.48
C GLY A 75 -10.90 16.08 -12.17
N PHE A 76 -11.38 17.00 -11.33
CA PHE A 76 -12.09 16.66 -10.10
C PHE A 76 -13.44 15.99 -10.40
N VAL A 77 -14.22 16.54 -11.33
CA VAL A 77 -15.53 15.96 -11.67
C VAL A 77 -15.36 14.54 -12.26
N THR A 78 -14.44 14.34 -13.20
CA THR A 78 -14.17 13.02 -13.81
C THR A 78 -13.76 12.00 -12.76
N ASN A 79 -12.89 12.38 -11.81
CA ASN A 79 -12.40 11.46 -10.79
C ASN A 79 -13.47 11.17 -9.72
N HIS A 80 -14.23 12.19 -9.29
CA HIS A 80 -15.17 12.06 -8.17
C HIS A 80 -16.49 11.38 -8.54
N ARG A 81 -16.92 11.40 -9.81
CA ARG A 81 -18.15 10.73 -10.25
C ARG A 81 -18.05 9.21 -10.34
N LEU A 82 -16.83 8.67 -10.36
CA LEU A 82 -16.56 7.24 -10.46
C LEU A 82 -16.36 6.62 -9.07
N ILE A 83 -16.32 5.30 -9.01
CA ILE A 83 -16.10 4.54 -7.76
C ILE A 83 -14.59 4.54 -7.45
N LEU A 84 -14.05 5.71 -7.12
CA LEU A 84 -12.63 5.93 -6.88
C LEU A 84 -12.40 6.50 -5.49
N LEU A 85 -11.31 6.07 -4.84
CA LEU A 85 -10.92 6.49 -3.50
C LEU A 85 -10.39 7.93 -3.44
N ASP A 86 -10.10 8.55 -4.58
CA ASP A 86 -9.50 9.88 -4.63
C ASP A 86 -10.49 10.98 -4.20
N ALA A 87 -11.81 10.78 -4.35
CA ALA A 87 -12.81 11.73 -3.89
C ALA A 87 -12.85 11.90 -2.36
N PRO A 88 -13.00 10.82 -1.55
CA PRO A 88 -12.89 10.96 -0.10
C PRO A 88 -11.48 11.40 0.32
N LEU A 89 -10.42 10.98 -0.39
CA LEU A 89 -9.05 11.44 -0.12
C LEU A 89 -8.94 12.97 -0.20
N LEU A 90 -9.44 13.57 -1.28
CA LEU A 90 -9.40 15.01 -1.48
C LEU A 90 -10.27 15.73 -0.46
N PHE A 91 -11.46 15.21 -0.17
CA PHE A 91 -12.35 15.76 0.85
C PHE A 91 -11.69 15.84 2.24
N PHE A 92 -11.05 14.76 2.71
CA PHE A 92 -10.39 14.78 4.02
C PHE A 92 -9.11 15.61 4.02
N THR A 93 -8.43 15.73 2.87
CA THR A 93 -7.30 16.66 2.69
C THR A 93 -7.76 18.12 2.83
N ALA A 94 -8.83 18.49 2.13
CA ALA A 94 -9.45 19.81 2.19
C ALA A 94 -10.03 20.11 3.57
N SER A 95 -10.72 19.13 4.18
CA SER A 95 -11.29 19.24 5.54
C SER A 95 -10.20 19.47 6.58
N THR A 96 -9.07 18.77 6.46
CA THR A 96 -7.91 19.00 7.33
C THR A 96 -7.43 20.45 7.26
N ALA A 97 -7.28 20.99 6.04
CA ALA A 97 -6.86 22.38 5.85
C ALA A 97 -7.86 23.39 6.45
N LEU A 98 -9.15 23.17 6.24
CA LEU A 98 -10.22 24.00 6.83
C LEU A 98 -10.20 23.95 8.36
N CYS A 99 -10.15 22.75 8.93
CA CYS A 99 -10.11 22.55 10.38
C CYS A 99 -8.86 23.19 10.98
N TRP A 100 -7.71 23.04 10.33
CA TRP A 100 -6.45 23.65 10.77
C TRP A 100 -6.53 25.18 10.79
N LEU A 101 -6.99 25.82 9.72
CA LEU A 101 -7.13 27.28 9.68
C LEU A 101 -8.13 27.81 10.71
N ASN A 102 -9.24 27.10 10.94
CA ASN A 102 -10.17 27.48 12.00
C ASN A 102 -9.58 27.28 13.40
N PHE A 103 -8.81 26.21 13.61
CA PHE A 103 -8.04 26.02 14.83
C PHE A 103 -7.07 27.18 15.05
N GLN A 104 -6.32 27.60 14.03
CA GLN A 104 -5.45 28.77 14.10
C GLN A 104 -6.20 30.04 14.51
N ASN A 105 -7.34 30.30 13.89
CA ASN A 105 -8.16 31.45 14.23
C ASN A 105 -8.62 31.44 15.70
N GLN A 106 -9.00 30.27 16.23
CA GLN A 106 -9.37 30.14 17.64
C GLN A 106 -8.15 30.23 18.57
N ASN A 107 -6.99 29.77 18.13
CA ASN A 107 -5.74 29.84 18.89
C ASN A 107 -5.33 31.28 19.16
N HIS A 108 -5.57 32.18 18.20
CA HIS A 108 -5.36 33.63 18.36
C HIS A 108 -6.46 34.34 19.16
N ARG A 109 -7.71 33.87 19.08
CA ARG A 109 -8.87 34.53 19.72
C ARG A 109 -9.14 34.06 21.15
N LYS A 110 -9.34 32.76 21.35
CA LYS A 110 -9.73 32.16 22.64
C LYS A 110 -9.13 30.74 22.75
N PRO A 111 -7.83 30.62 23.08
CA PRO A 111 -7.18 29.33 23.22
C PRO A 111 -7.86 28.49 24.32
N TYR A 112 -7.89 27.17 24.13
CA TYR A 112 -8.50 26.19 25.05
C TYR A 112 -10.02 26.30 25.26
N GLY A 113 -10.74 27.09 24.44
CA GLY A 113 -12.20 27.08 24.40
C GLY A 113 -12.80 25.85 23.70
N PHE A 114 -14.13 25.68 23.76
CA PHE A 114 -14.83 24.60 23.06
C PHE A 114 -14.49 24.53 21.56
N TRP A 115 -14.59 25.67 20.85
CA TRP A 115 -14.29 25.73 19.42
C TRP A 115 -12.81 25.44 19.11
N TRP A 116 -11.91 25.78 20.02
CA TRP A 116 -10.49 25.48 19.87
C TRP A 116 -10.26 23.97 19.84
N TRP A 117 -10.82 23.24 20.81
CA TRP A 117 -10.76 21.78 20.85
C TRP A 117 -11.51 21.12 19.69
N PHE A 118 -12.70 21.63 19.34
CA PHE A 118 -13.48 21.12 18.21
C PHE A 118 -12.66 21.12 16.91
N TRP A 119 -12.02 22.24 16.58
CA TRP A 119 -11.22 22.33 15.35
C TRP A 119 -9.91 21.54 15.43
N GLN A 120 -9.28 21.45 16.61
CA GLN A 120 -8.06 20.66 16.77
C GLN A 120 -8.33 19.15 16.66
N ILE A 121 -9.37 18.66 17.34
CA ILE A 121 -9.84 17.28 17.24
C ILE A 121 -10.30 16.99 15.80
N GLY A 122 -11.03 17.93 15.17
CA GLY A 122 -11.44 17.82 13.76
C GLY A 122 -10.26 17.72 12.80
N THR A 123 -9.17 18.45 13.07
CA THR A 123 -7.91 18.32 12.33
C THR A 123 -7.31 16.91 12.51
N GLY A 124 -7.22 16.44 13.76
CA GLY A 124 -6.74 15.10 14.09
C GLY A 124 -7.54 13.97 13.43
N ALA A 125 -8.86 14.02 13.55
CA ALA A 125 -9.77 13.04 12.95
C ALA A 125 -9.64 13.03 11.42
N SER A 126 -9.55 14.21 10.79
CA SER A 126 -9.38 14.32 9.33
C SER A 126 -8.00 13.80 8.87
N LEU A 127 -6.93 14.03 9.66
CA LEU A 127 -5.59 13.48 9.43
C LEU A 127 -5.56 11.94 9.53
N GLY A 128 -6.26 11.38 10.52
CA GLY A 128 -6.44 9.93 10.61
C GLY A 128 -7.18 9.38 9.39
N ALA A 129 -8.28 10.04 8.99
CA ALA A 129 -9.12 9.58 7.89
C ALA A 129 -8.39 9.63 6.55
N VAL A 130 -7.65 10.72 6.27
CA VAL A 130 -6.89 10.85 5.02
C VAL A 130 -5.77 9.80 4.93
N ALA A 131 -5.06 9.52 6.03
CA ALA A 131 -4.02 8.49 6.08
C ALA A 131 -4.58 7.07 5.92
N SER A 132 -5.77 6.80 6.46
CA SER A 132 -6.48 5.52 6.33
C SER A 132 -7.06 5.27 4.92
N ILE A 133 -7.23 6.32 4.10
CA ILE A 133 -7.71 6.17 2.71
C ILE A 133 -6.56 5.84 1.76
N LYS A 134 -5.46 6.60 1.84
CA LYS A 134 -4.28 6.41 0.98
C LYS A 134 -3.06 7.00 1.68
N TRP A 135 -1.90 6.35 1.56
CA TRP A 135 -0.65 6.85 2.15
C TRP A 135 -0.17 8.21 1.60
N VAL A 136 -0.75 8.69 0.49
CA VAL A 136 -0.56 10.09 0.06
C VAL A 136 -1.04 11.09 1.14
N GLY A 137 -1.98 10.70 2.01
CA GLY A 137 -2.39 11.48 3.18
C GLY A 137 -1.30 11.72 4.21
N LEU A 138 -0.18 10.97 4.17
CA LEU A 138 1.01 11.26 4.97
C LEU A 138 1.60 12.64 4.62
N PHE A 139 1.41 13.13 3.39
CA PHE A 139 1.83 14.48 3.00
C PHE A 139 0.97 15.57 3.66
N THR A 140 -0.31 15.29 3.90
CA THR A 140 -1.18 16.16 4.71
C THR A 140 -0.71 16.18 6.16
N ILE A 141 -0.35 15.02 6.74
CA ILE A 141 0.25 14.94 8.08
C ILE A 141 1.55 15.74 8.14
N ALA A 142 2.44 15.60 7.16
CA ALA A 142 3.69 16.36 7.08
C ALA A 142 3.42 17.87 6.98
N THR A 143 2.42 18.28 6.21
CA THR A 143 2.03 19.70 6.06
C THR A 143 1.61 20.29 7.40
N ILE A 144 0.71 19.63 8.13
CA ILE A 144 0.29 20.08 9.46
C ILE A 144 1.46 19.99 10.46
N GLY A 145 2.29 18.94 10.37
CA GLY A 145 3.47 18.75 11.20
C GLY A 145 4.46 19.91 11.10
N LEU A 146 4.78 20.37 9.88
CA LEU A 146 5.64 21.55 9.68
C LEU A 146 5.04 22.82 10.28
N GLN A 147 3.73 23.02 10.16
CA GLN A 147 3.04 24.17 10.75
C GLN A 147 3.03 24.12 12.28
N VAL A 148 2.85 22.93 12.85
CA VAL A 148 2.95 22.70 14.30
C VAL A 148 4.37 22.99 14.80
N ILE A 149 5.39 22.55 14.08
CA ILE A 149 6.80 22.82 14.42
C ILE A 149 7.06 24.33 14.40
N GLU A 150 6.62 25.04 13.35
CA GLU A 150 6.73 26.50 13.26
C GLU A 150 6.03 27.19 14.45
N GLU A 151 4.83 26.78 14.83
CA GLU A 151 4.12 27.33 15.98
C GLU A 151 4.81 27.08 17.32
N LEU A 152 5.26 25.84 17.54
CA LEU A 152 5.98 25.49 18.77
C LEU A 152 7.28 26.29 18.86
N TRP A 153 7.98 26.46 17.73
CA TRP A 153 9.16 27.32 17.64
C TRP A 153 8.85 28.78 17.99
N LEU A 154 7.80 29.36 17.41
CA LEU A 154 7.39 30.74 17.71
C LEU A 154 6.97 30.91 19.18
N MET A 155 6.30 29.92 19.77
CA MET A 155 5.96 29.93 21.20
C MET A 155 7.20 29.83 22.11
N LEU A 156 8.25 29.14 21.69
CA LEU A 156 9.53 29.10 22.42
C LEU A 156 10.28 30.44 22.34
N CYS A 157 10.19 31.14 21.21
CA CYS A 157 10.79 32.47 21.04
C CYS A 157 10.05 33.58 21.80
N ASP A 158 8.76 33.37 22.12
CA ASP A 158 7.95 34.34 22.84
C ASP A 158 8.24 34.29 24.35
N ARG A 159 8.94 35.31 24.84
CA ARG A 159 9.30 35.47 26.26
C ARG A 159 8.11 35.62 27.21
N THR A 160 6.90 35.87 26.68
CA THR A 160 5.67 35.96 27.49
C THR A 160 5.05 34.58 27.77
N VAL A 161 5.49 33.53 27.08
CA VAL A 161 4.96 32.17 27.23
C VAL A 161 5.66 31.45 28.38
N THR A 162 4.89 31.05 29.39
CA THR A 162 5.41 30.25 30.50
C THR A 162 5.66 28.79 30.08
N PRO A 163 6.60 28.06 30.73
CA PRO A 163 6.85 26.65 30.43
C PRO A 163 5.59 25.77 30.51
N MET A 164 4.70 26.05 31.47
CA MET A 164 3.42 25.35 31.60
C MET A 164 2.48 25.62 30.42
N LYS A 165 2.44 26.85 29.90
CA LYS A 165 1.64 27.20 28.72
C LYS A 165 2.19 26.50 27.47
N PHE A 166 3.51 26.42 27.34
CA PHE A 166 4.17 25.64 26.29
C PHE A 166 3.83 24.14 26.40
N LEU A 167 3.98 23.54 27.59
CA LEU A 167 3.70 22.12 27.81
C LEU A 167 2.23 21.76 27.50
N LYS A 168 1.27 22.60 27.91
CA LYS A 168 -0.15 22.44 27.55
C LYS A 168 -0.36 22.54 26.03
N GLY A 169 0.30 23.51 25.38
CA GLY A 169 0.26 23.68 23.93
C GLY A 169 0.84 22.49 23.18
N PHE A 170 1.94 21.91 23.67
CA PHE A 170 2.56 20.72 23.13
C PHE A 170 1.70 19.47 23.36
N ALA A 171 1.26 19.22 24.59
CA ALA A 171 0.48 18.04 24.96
C ALA A 171 -0.86 17.97 24.21
N SER A 172 -1.56 19.09 24.05
CA SER A 172 -2.79 19.16 23.25
C SER A 172 -2.55 18.82 21.77
N ARG A 173 -1.45 19.32 21.18
CA ARG A 173 -1.05 18.99 19.80
C ARG A 173 -0.66 17.52 19.67
N ALA A 174 0.10 16.96 20.61
CA ALA A 174 0.44 15.54 20.62
C ALA A 174 -0.81 14.65 20.74
N LEU A 175 -1.74 14.99 21.64
CA LEU A 175 -2.99 14.24 21.80
C LEU A 175 -3.85 14.30 20.53
N CYS A 176 -4.13 15.50 20.03
CA CYS A 176 -5.06 15.66 18.92
C CYS A 176 -4.46 15.34 17.55
N LEU A 177 -3.17 15.61 17.32
CA LEU A 177 -2.55 15.51 15.99
C LEU A 177 -1.63 14.29 15.83
N ILE A 178 -1.44 13.49 16.90
CA ILE A 178 -0.71 12.21 16.84
C ILE A 178 -1.60 11.07 17.35
N ALA A 179 -2.06 11.14 18.60
CA ALA A 179 -2.79 10.02 19.20
C ALA A 179 -4.14 9.74 18.52
N ILE A 180 -4.94 10.78 18.22
CA ILE A 180 -6.22 10.62 17.50
C ILE A 180 -6.03 10.03 16.08
N PRO A 181 -5.16 10.58 15.20
CA PRO A 181 -4.90 9.98 13.89
C PRO A 181 -4.47 8.51 13.97
N ILE A 182 -3.55 8.17 14.89
CA ILE A 182 -3.07 6.79 15.08
C ILE A 182 -4.22 5.88 15.53
N ALA A 183 -5.01 6.33 16.52
CA ALA A 183 -6.15 5.56 17.00
C ALA A 183 -7.17 5.29 15.88
N LEU A 184 -7.46 6.29 15.03
CA LEU A 184 -8.36 6.12 13.89
C LEU A 184 -7.78 5.17 12.84
N TYR A 185 -6.48 5.27 12.52
CA TYR A 185 -5.80 4.36 11.60
C TYR A 185 -5.86 2.92 12.09
N LEU A 186 -5.52 2.68 13.36
CA LEU A 186 -5.60 1.35 13.98
C LEU A 186 -7.03 0.83 14.03
N ALA A 187 -8.01 1.69 14.34
CA ALA A 187 -9.43 1.32 14.33
C ALA A 187 -9.90 0.90 12.93
N CYS A 188 -9.44 1.57 11.86
CA CYS A 188 -9.73 1.15 10.49
C CYS A 188 -9.18 -0.26 10.20
N PHE A 189 -7.95 -0.58 10.60
CA PHE A 189 -7.41 -1.93 10.42
C PHE A 189 -8.11 -2.97 11.30
N TRP A 190 -8.52 -2.59 12.51
CA TRP A 190 -9.30 -3.46 13.37
C TRP A 190 -10.64 -3.81 12.70
N VAL A 191 -11.37 -2.82 12.18
CA VAL A 191 -12.60 -3.07 11.41
C VAL A 191 -12.29 -3.93 10.18
N HIS A 192 -11.23 -3.62 9.43
CA HIS A 192 -10.83 -4.36 8.22
C HIS A 192 -10.68 -5.87 8.49
N PHE A 193 -9.94 -6.25 9.54
CA PHE A 193 -9.75 -7.67 9.90
C PHE A 193 -11.03 -8.34 10.41
N ASN A 194 -11.95 -7.59 11.05
CA ASN A 194 -13.20 -8.16 11.55
C ASN A 194 -14.24 -8.37 10.44
N ILE A 195 -14.29 -7.51 9.42
CA ILE A 195 -15.29 -7.59 8.34
C ILE A 195 -14.88 -8.54 7.20
N LEU A 196 -13.59 -8.89 7.09
CA LEU A 196 -13.08 -9.85 6.09
C LEU A 196 -12.60 -11.16 6.75
N PRO A 197 -13.50 -11.95 7.37
CA PRO A 197 -13.10 -13.16 8.10
C PRO A 197 -12.98 -14.40 7.20
N ARG A 198 -13.22 -14.30 5.88
CA ARG A 198 -13.27 -15.45 4.97
C ARG A 198 -12.02 -15.53 4.10
N SER A 199 -11.66 -16.76 3.75
CA SER A 199 -10.63 -17.07 2.76
C SER A 199 -11.02 -16.55 1.37
N GLY A 200 -10.02 -16.19 0.56
CA GLY A 200 -10.20 -15.72 -0.82
C GLY A 200 -8.86 -15.55 -1.54
N ASP A 201 -8.91 -15.24 -2.84
CA ASP A 201 -7.74 -15.34 -3.73
C ASP A 201 -6.55 -14.46 -3.34
N GLY A 202 -6.74 -13.39 -2.58
CA GLY A 202 -5.64 -12.52 -2.11
C GLY A 202 -4.86 -13.05 -0.91
N GLU A 203 -5.30 -14.14 -0.27
CA GLU A 203 -4.75 -14.59 1.01
C GLU A 203 -3.34 -15.20 0.91
N PHE A 204 -2.91 -15.66 -0.27
CA PHE A 204 -1.61 -16.30 -0.46
C PHE A 204 -0.43 -15.35 -0.16
N MET A 205 -0.68 -14.04 -0.17
CA MET A 205 0.32 -13.02 0.16
C MET A 205 0.60 -12.92 1.66
N MET A 206 -0.31 -13.45 2.49
CA MET A 206 -0.26 -13.43 3.96
C MET A 206 0.37 -14.72 4.52
N SER A 207 0.75 -14.69 5.80
CA SER A 207 1.36 -15.85 6.47
C SER A 207 0.39 -17.02 6.61
N ALA A 208 0.91 -18.24 6.70
CA ALA A 208 0.09 -19.44 6.89
C ALA A 208 -0.80 -19.38 8.14
N ALA A 209 -0.27 -18.83 9.24
CA ALA A 209 -1.02 -18.61 10.47
C ALA A 209 -2.20 -17.64 10.29
N PHE A 210 -2.03 -16.59 9.48
CA PHE A 210 -3.13 -15.69 9.13
C PHE A 210 -4.18 -16.39 8.28
N ARG A 211 -3.76 -17.10 7.21
CA ARG A 211 -4.68 -17.86 6.34
C ARG A 211 -5.49 -18.87 7.14
N TYR A 212 -4.84 -19.60 8.06
CA TYR A 212 -5.50 -20.55 8.95
C TYR A 212 -6.57 -19.89 9.84
N SER A 213 -6.36 -18.64 10.24
CA SER A 213 -7.35 -17.90 11.04
C SER A 213 -8.62 -17.50 10.27
N LEU A 214 -8.61 -17.60 8.93
CA LEU A 214 -9.75 -17.29 8.07
C LEU A 214 -10.74 -18.45 8.00
N LYS A 215 -12.02 -18.12 7.96
CA LYS A 215 -13.13 -19.06 7.75
C LYS A 215 -13.07 -19.59 6.32
N GLY A 216 -13.10 -20.92 6.17
CA GLY A 216 -13.00 -21.59 4.87
C GLY A 216 -11.57 -21.82 4.37
N SER A 217 -10.56 -21.63 5.23
CA SER A 217 -9.16 -21.94 4.92
C SER A 217 -8.98 -23.39 4.46
N ALA A 218 -8.18 -23.58 3.40
CA ALA A 218 -7.77 -24.90 2.94
C ALA A 218 -6.75 -25.59 3.87
N LEU A 219 -6.08 -24.82 4.74
CA LEU A 219 -5.15 -25.36 5.73
C LEU A 219 -5.92 -26.13 6.82
N LYS A 220 -5.53 -27.39 7.03
CA LYS A 220 -6.12 -28.27 8.03
C LYS A 220 -5.22 -28.37 9.27
N SER A 221 -5.81 -28.82 10.36
CA SER A 221 -5.06 -29.26 11.54
C SER A 221 -4.20 -30.47 11.19
N SER A 222 -3.14 -30.71 11.97
CA SER A 222 -2.19 -31.79 11.72
C SER A 222 -1.82 -32.50 13.00
N TYR A 223 -1.41 -33.77 12.91
CA TYR A 223 -0.88 -34.48 14.06
C TYR A 223 0.42 -33.82 14.53
N ALA A 224 0.56 -33.67 15.84
CA ALA A 224 1.70 -32.99 16.44
C ALA A 224 2.96 -33.83 16.33
N ASP A 225 2.85 -35.14 16.50
CA ASP A 225 3.99 -36.04 16.53
C ASP A 225 4.53 -36.33 15.12
N VAL A 226 5.85 -36.49 15.04
CA VAL A 226 6.57 -36.85 13.82
C VAL A 226 7.35 -38.13 14.08
N SER A 227 6.95 -39.20 13.44
CA SER A 227 7.63 -40.50 13.50
C SER A 227 8.34 -40.84 12.19
N TYR A 228 9.28 -41.77 12.27
CA TYR A 228 9.84 -42.39 11.07
C TYR A 228 8.74 -43.07 10.25
N GLY A 229 8.70 -42.82 8.95
CA GLY A 229 7.66 -43.31 8.04
C GLY A 229 6.43 -42.39 7.89
N SER A 230 6.32 -41.33 8.69
CA SER A 230 5.25 -40.35 8.53
C SER A 230 5.44 -39.53 7.25
N LYS A 231 4.33 -39.22 6.57
CA LYS A 231 4.26 -38.32 5.42
C LYS A 231 4.23 -36.87 5.90
N LEU A 232 5.20 -36.08 5.47
CA LEU A 232 5.48 -34.75 6.00
C LEU A 232 5.44 -33.70 4.88
N ASN A 233 4.84 -32.55 5.19
CA ASN A 233 5.02 -31.33 4.40
C ASN A 233 6.04 -30.43 5.10
N ILE A 234 7.21 -30.26 4.50
CA ILE A 234 8.30 -29.46 5.06
C ILE A 234 8.26 -28.06 4.46
N ARG A 235 8.15 -27.04 5.31
CA ARG A 235 8.00 -25.65 4.90
C ARG A 235 9.14 -24.79 5.42
N GLN A 236 9.62 -23.87 4.58
CA GLN A 236 10.61 -22.88 4.99
C GLN A 236 10.01 -21.90 6.01
N ASN A 237 10.74 -21.60 7.09
CA ASN A 237 10.32 -20.67 8.15
C ASN A 237 10.48 -19.20 7.72
N ARG A 238 9.79 -18.82 6.65
CA ARG A 238 9.78 -17.45 6.12
C ARG A 238 8.39 -17.09 5.64
N GLU A 239 8.00 -15.82 5.76
CA GLU A 239 6.66 -15.37 5.32
C GLU A 239 6.40 -15.60 3.83
N SER A 240 7.43 -15.49 2.97
CA SER A 240 7.37 -15.84 1.54
C SER A 240 7.89 -17.24 1.24
N GLY A 241 8.15 -18.04 2.29
CA GLY A 241 8.65 -19.41 2.17
C GLY A 241 7.58 -20.35 1.64
N GLY A 242 8.02 -21.28 0.80
CA GLY A 242 7.20 -22.36 0.26
C GLY A 242 7.54 -23.72 0.88
N TYR A 243 7.01 -24.77 0.25
CA TYR A 243 7.21 -26.16 0.57
C TYR A 243 8.42 -26.72 -0.17
N LEU A 244 9.19 -27.59 0.49
CA LEU A 244 10.18 -28.41 -0.19
C LEU A 244 9.46 -29.30 -1.20
N HIS A 245 9.83 -29.21 -2.46
CA HIS A 245 9.06 -29.76 -3.58
C HIS A 245 9.97 -30.51 -4.55
N SER A 246 9.44 -31.56 -5.16
CA SER A 246 10.12 -32.25 -6.24
C SER A 246 9.12 -32.85 -7.23
N HIS A 247 9.50 -32.89 -8.51
CA HIS A 247 8.65 -33.35 -9.61
C HIS A 247 9.53 -34.01 -10.68
N PRO A 248 8.98 -34.79 -11.63
CA PRO A 248 9.78 -35.56 -12.58
C PRO A 248 10.36 -34.70 -13.74
N LEU A 249 10.95 -33.55 -13.41
CA LEU A 249 11.79 -32.74 -14.30
C LEU A 249 13.24 -32.78 -13.78
N PHE A 250 14.19 -32.70 -14.71
CA PHE A 250 15.62 -32.87 -14.44
C PHE A 250 16.38 -31.57 -14.67
N TYR A 251 17.45 -31.33 -13.92
CA TYR A 251 18.29 -30.16 -14.17
C TYR A 251 18.91 -30.24 -15.58
N PRO A 252 18.91 -29.16 -16.38
CA PRO A 252 19.54 -29.15 -17.70
C PRO A 252 21.08 -29.02 -17.62
N VAL A 253 21.60 -28.70 -16.43
CA VAL A 253 23.02 -28.49 -16.12
C VAL A 253 23.35 -29.17 -14.80
N GLY A 254 24.62 -29.22 -14.40
CA GLY A 254 25.01 -29.80 -13.12
C GLY A 254 24.93 -31.32 -13.14
N SER A 255 24.21 -31.92 -12.19
CA SER A 255 24.12 -33.39 -12.08
C SER A 255 23.20 -34.07 -13.10
N LEU A 256 22.33 -33.31 -13.77
CA LEU A 256 21.23 -33.82 -14.60
C LEU A 256 20.22 -34.70 -13.84
N GLN A 257 20.20 -34.62 -12.51
CA GLN A 257 19.27 -35.35 -11.65
C GLN A 257 17.94 -34.60 -11.50
N GLN A 258 16.97 -35.24 -10.84
CA GLN A 258 15.64 -34.68 -10.62
C GLN A 258 15.73 -33.40 -9.80
N GLN A 259 14.95 -32.39 -10.19
CA GLN A 259 14.97 -31.07 -9.58
C GLN A 259 14.34 -31.09 -8.19
N VAL A 260 14.94 -30.38 -7.25
CA VAL A 260 14.35 -30.06 -5.94
C VAL A 260 14.25 -28.55 -5.81
N THR A 261 13.08 -28.07 -5.44
CA THR A 261 12.74 -26.65 -5.44
C THR A 261 11.94 -26.30 -4.20
N VAL A 262 11.64 -25.01 -4.04
CA VAL A 262 10.63 -24.53 -3.09
C VAL A 262 9.42 -24.01 -3.86
N TYR A 263 8.27 -24.63 -3.64
CA TYR A 263 7.01 -24.32 -4.31
C TYR A 263 6.02 -23.63 -3.37
N ALA A 264 5.30 -22.61 -3.84
CA ALA A 264 4.47 -21.75 -2.99
C ALA A 264 3.12 -22.38 -2.61
N HIS A 265 2.62 -23.32 -3.41
CA HIS A 265 1.30 -23.93 -3.23
C HIS A 265 1.39 -25.32 -2.64
N ASN A 266 0.34 -25.73 -1.93
CA ASN A 266 0.24 -27.08 -1.40
C ASN A 266 -0.16 -28.06 -2.52
N ASP A 267 0.61 -29.13 -2.70
CA ASP A 267 0.42 -30.17 -3.70
C ASP A 267 0.99 -31.50 -3.18
N TYR A 268 0.57 -32.65 -3.75
CA TYR A 268 1.04 -33.98 -3.37
C TYR A 268 2.54 -34.22 -3.66
N HIS A 269 3.14 -33.42 -4.54
CA HIS A 269 4.59 -33.36 -4.79
C HIS A 269 5.41 -32.65 -3.69
N ASN A 270 4.75 -32.14 -2.64
CA ASN A 270 5.41 -31.53 -1.49
C ASN A 270 5.61 -32.53 -0.34
N ASP A 271 5.09 -33.75 -0.48
CA ASP A 271 5.15 -34.76 0.56
C ASP A 271 6.54 -35.40 0.61
N TRP A 272 7.09 -35.56 1.82
CA TRP A 272 8.36 -36.24 2.09
C TRP A 272 8.19 -37.24 3.23
N ILE A 273 8.94 -38.34 3.21
CA ILE A 273 8.94 -39.34 4.27
C ILE A 273 10.34 -39.39 4.88
N MET A 274 10.44 -39.23 6.21
CA MET A 274 11.71 -39.41 6.92
C MET A 274 11.93 -40.88 7.27
N ILE A 275 13.06 -41.42 6.80
CA ILE A 275 13.49 -42.82 6.99
C ILE A 275 14.79 -42.82 7.81
N PRO A 276 14.97 -43.76 8.76
CA PRO A 276 16.20 -43.83 9.54
C PRO A 276 17.44 -44.16 8.70
N GLU A 277 18.64 -43.85 9.22
CA GLU A 277 19.93 -44.19 8.61
C GLU A 277 20.13 -45.70 8.40
N HIS A 278 19.68 -46.51 9.37
CA HIS A 278 19.78 -47.97 9.36
C HIS A 278 18.39 -48.60 9.36
N GLY A 279 18.10 -49.47 8.38
CA GLY A 279 16.82 -50.15 8.21
C GLY A 279 16.49 -50.38 6.73
N THR A 280 15.72 -51.42 6.42
CA THR A 280 15.17 -51.63 5.06
C THR A 280 14.08 -50.60 4.74
N GLU A 281 13.85 -50.41 3.43
CA GLU A 281 12.86 -49.52 2.83
C GLU A 281 11.51 -49.50 3.54
N ILE A 282 10.87 -48.32 3.49
CA ILE A 282 9.49 -47.97 3.91
C ILE A 282 8.79 -49.10 4.68
N PRO A 283 8.67 -49.00 6.02
CA PRO A 283 8.03 -50.06 6.78
C PRO A 283 6.63 -50.31 6.24
N ASP A 284 6.38 -51.54 5.77
CA ASP A 284 5.11 -52.00 5.23
C ASP A 284 4.00 -51.73 6.27
N PRO A 285 3.03 -50.83 6.00
CA PRO A 285 2.06 -50.37 6.99
C PRO A 285 1.31 -51.50 7.70
N GLU A 286 1.14 -52.63 7.01
CA GLU A 286 0.43 -53.82 7.53
C GLU A 286 1.31 -54.73 8.39
N LYS A 287 2.64 -54.56 8.39
CA LYS A 287 3.60 -55.40 9.15
C LYS A 287 4.18 -54.72 10.39
N ILE A 288 3.78 -53.49 10.72
CA ILE A 288 4.35 -52.74 11.83
C ILE A 288 3.67 -53.14 13.14
N THR A 289 4.25 -54.12 13.84
CA THR A 289 3.95 -54.45 15.25
C THR A 289 4.84 -53.67 16.23
N GLU A 290 5.81 -52.89 15.75
CA GLU A 290 6.74 -52.13 16.58
C GLU A 290 6.19 -50.75 16.99
N PRO A 291 6.56 -50.25 18.20
CA PRO A 291 6.12 -48.95 18.68
C PRO A 291 6.63 -47.79 17.80
N LEU A 292 5.82 -46.73 17.69
CA LEU A 292 6.20 -45.51 16.96
C LEU A 292 7.51 -44.93 17.48
N THR A 293 8.49 -44.79 16.57
CA THR A 293 9.78 -44.15 16.85
C THR A 293 9.77 -42.69 16.38
N TRP A 294 10.01 -41.78 17.31
CA TRP A 294 10.00 -40.33 17.06
C TRP A 294 11.33 -39.84 16.51
N VAL A 295 11.29 -38.86 15.60
CA VAL A 295 12.49 -38.20 15.08
C VAL A 295 12.99 -37.16 16.08
N LYS A 296 14.25 -37.27 16.53
CA LYS A 296 14.86 -36.44 17.58
C LYS A 296 15.96 -35.53 17.05
N HIS A 297 16.37 -34.56 17.88
CA HIS A 297 17.56 -33.75 17.58
C HIS A 297 18.80 -34.65 17.45
N GLY A 298 19.56 -34.45 16.37
CA GLY A 298 20.80 -35.18 16.10
C GLY A 298 20.61 -36.45 15.28
N ASP A 299 19.37 -36.91 15.08
CA ASP A 299 19.08 -38.08 14.27
C ASP A 299 19.51 -37.87 12.81
N VAL A 300 20.07 -38.93 12.20
CA VAL A 300 20.44 -38.98 10.79
C VAL A 300 19.33 -39.67 10.02
N VAL A 301 18.79 -38.98 9.02
CA VAL A 301 17.62 -39.40 8.24
C VAL A 301 17.88 -39.34 6.75
N ARG A 302 17.12 -40.15 6.00
CA ARG A 302 16.91 -39.97 4.55
C ARG A 302 15.53 -39.37 4.34
N LEU A 303 15.41 -38.43 3.40
CA LEU A 303 14.12 -37.90 2.98
C LEU A 303 13.73 -38.52 1.65
N LEU A 304 12.72 -39.39 1.67
CA LEU A 304 12.15 -40.03 0.50
C LEU A 304 11.01 -39.17 -0.06
N HIS A 305 11.04 -38.89 -1.35
CA HIS A 305 9.93 -38.32 -2.10
C HIS A 305 9.04 -39.46 -2.63
N PRO A 306 7.82 -39.66 -2.09
CA PRO A 306 7.01 -40.85 -2.34
C PRO A 306 6.44 -40.91 -3.77
N VAL A 307 6.30 -39.77 -4.45
CA VAL A 307 5.72 -39.74 -5.81
C VAL A 307 6.70 -40.24 -6.86
N THR A 308 7.97 -39.86 -6.75
CA THR A 308 9.02 -40.25 -7.72
C THR A 308 9.96 -41.32 -7.20
N ASN A 309 9.77 -41.77 -5.96
CA ASN A 309 10.61 -42.76 -5.27
C ASN A 309 12.11 -42.40 -5.30
N THR A 310 12.43 -41.15 -4.99
CA THR A 310 13.81 -40.62 -4.98
C THR A 310 14.15 -40.02 -3.63
N TYR A 311 15.44 -39.97 -3.28
CA TYR A 311 15.91 -39.42 -2.02
C TYR A 311 16.47 -38.01 -2.19
N LEU A 312 16.26 -37.14 -1.20
CA LEU A 312 16.91 -35.83 -1.15
C LEU A 312 18.43 -36.02 -1.12
N TYR A 313 19.10 -35.48 -2.12
CA TYR A 313 20.48 -35.77 -2.43
C TYR A 313 21.28 -34.49 -2.62
N SER A 314 22.55 -34.50 -2.21
CA SER A 314 23.46 -33.41 -2.54
C SER A 314 24.89 -33.92 -2.66
N LYS A 315 25.64 -33.37 -3.61
CA LYS A 315 27.07 -33.66 -3.82
C LYS A 315 27.82 -32.38 -4.12
N ASN A 316 29.15 -32.46 -4.20
CA ASN A 316 30.02 -31.33 -4.48
C ASN A 316 29.94 -30.88 -5.95
N ILE A 317 28.76 -30.40 -6.37
CA ILE A 317 28.45 -29.76 -7.65
C ILE A 317 27.82 -28.41 -7.32
N LYS A 318 28.20 -27.36 -8.05
CA LYS A 318 27.65 -26.01 -7.83
C LYS A 318 26.16 -25.97 -8.15
N ALA A 319 25.41 -25.20 -7.37
CA ALA A 319 23.98 -24.97 -7.62
C ALA A 319 23.75 -24.33 -9.01
N PRO A 320 22.64 -24.63 -9.69
CA PRO A 320 22.43 -24.26 -11.10
C PRO A 320 22.40 -22.75 -11.34
N VAL A 321 21.82 -21.96 -10.42
CA VAL A 321 21.74 -20.50 -10.54
C VAL A 321 22.72 -19.83 -9.59
N THR A 322 22.75 -20.24 -8.32
CA THR A 322 23.67 -19.68 -7.33
C THR A 322 25.06 -20.32 -7.43
N GLN A 323 25.86 -19.85 -8.39
CA GLN A 323 27.19 -20.39 -8.76
C GLN A 323 28.34 -20.09 -7.77
N SER A 324 28.03 -19.86 -6.49
CA SER A 324 29.02 -19.59 -5.44
C SER A 324 29.70 -20.87 -4.93
N ASP A 325 30.99 -20.80 -4.56
CA ASP A 325 31.78 -21.99 -4.15
C ASP A 325 31.31 -22.67 -2.86
N TYR A 326 30.48 -21.98 -2.07
CA TYR A 326 29.90 -22.49 -0.83
C TYR A 326 28.44 -22.92 -0.98
N HIS A 327 27.87 -22.90 -2.19
CA HIS A 327 26.53 -23.44 -2.49
C HIS A 327 26.62 -24.67 -3.38
N PHE A 328 26.05 -25.77 -2.91
CA PHE A 328 25.95 -27.01 -3.67
C PHE A 328 24.54 -27.27 -4.17
N GLU A 329 24.44 -27.92 -5.31
CA GLU A 329 23.20 -28.40 -5.90
C GLU A 329 22.51 -29.40 -4.95
N VAL A 330 21.21 -29.24 -4.79
CA VAL A 330 20.34 -30.21 -4.12
C VAL A 330 19.40 -30.78 -5.17
N SER A 331 19.37 -32.10 -5.26
CA SER A 331 18.61 -32.85 -6.25
C SER A 331 17.84 -33.99 -5.58
N ALA A 332 17.03 -34.71 -6.34
CA ALA A 332 16.46 -35.98 -5.91
C ALA A 332 17.03 -37.12 -6.74
N PHE A 333 17.50 -38.20 -6.09
CA PHE A 333 18.17 -39.31 -6.78
C PHE A 333 17.87 -40.65 -6.10
N ASP A 334 17.69 -41.69 -6.91
CA ASP A 334 17.29 -43.04 -6.47
C ASP A 334 18.52 -43.94 -6.27
N VAL A 335 19.26 -43.71 -5.19
CA VAL A 335 20.30 -44.64 -4.70
C VAL A 335 20.27 -44.67 -3.18
N PHE A 336 19.62 -45.70 -2.61
CA PHE A 336 19.50 -45.85 -1.15
C PHE A 336 20.87 -46.04 -0.46
N SER A 337 21.78 -46.79 -1.09
CA SER A 337 23.09 -47.14 -0.53
C SER A 337 24.12 -46.02 -0.53
N ASP A 338 23.86 -44.89 -1.21
CA ASP A 338 24.76 -43.75 -1.20
C ASP A 338 24.61 -42.98 0.12
N THR A 339 25.72 -42.56 0.71
CA THR A 339 25.75 -41.76 1.95
C THR A 339 25.45 -40.27 1.69
N ASN A 340 25.47 -39.83 0.43
CA ASN A 340 25.11 -38.46 0.02
C ASN A 340 23.60 -38.15 0.05
N ASN A 341 22.78 -39.10 0.53
CA ASN A 341 21.36 -38.88 0.84
C ASN A 341 21.09 -38.71 2.35
N LEU A 342 22.14 -38.69 3.18
CA LEU A 342 22.05 -38.61 4.64
C LEU A 342 22.02 -37.16 5.11
N TRP A 343 20.97 -36.82 5.86
CA TRP A 343 20.76 -35.50 6.45
C TRP A 343 20.56 -35.63 7.96
N ARG A 344 21.33 -34.88 8.73
CA ARG A 344 21.16 -34.78 10.18
C ARG A 344 20.16 -33.69 10.53
N VAL A 345 19.20 -34.03 11.39
CA VAL A 345 18.19 -33.10 11.91
C VAL A 345 18.81 -32.28 13.05
N GLU A 346 18.95 -30.97 12.82
CA GLU A 346 19.41 -30.01 13.85
C GLU A 346 18.21 -29.15 14.32
N ILE A 347 17.58 -29.53 15.43
CA ILE A 347 16.56 -28.68 16.08
C ILE A 347 17.21 -27.41 16.62
N LEU A 348 16.72 -26.24 16.19
CA LEU A 348 17.19 -24.94 16.64
C LEU A 348 16.42 -24.44 17.85
N ARG A 349 15.08 -24.56 17.80
CA ARG A 349 14.18 -24.14 18.87
C ARG A 349 12.84 -24.85 18.77
N GLY A 350 12.28 -25.13 19.95
CA GLY A 350 10.87 -25.47 20.11
C GLY A 350 10.00 -24.23 20.26
N SER A 351 8.69 -24.42 20.25
CA SER A 351 7.71 -23.41 20.59
C SER A 351 7.48 -23.38 22.10
N SER A 352 7.17 -22.22 22.65
CA SER A 352 7.00 -22.03 24.10
C SER A 352 5.77 -22.73 24.68
N ASP A 353 4.82 -23.13 23.84
CA ASP A 353 3.59 -23.84 24.21
C ASP A 353 3.74 -25.37 24.15
N ASP A 354 4.94 -25.89 23.86
CA ASP A 354 5.19 -27.32 23.67
C ASP A 354 6.59 -27.71 24.15
N ASP A 355 6.69 -28.15 25.41
CA ASP A 355 7.95 -28.52 26.07
C ASP A 355 8.72 -29.64 25.33
N GLN A 356 8.03 -30.46 24.54
CA GLN A 356 8.64 -31.58 23.83
C GLN A 356 9.26 -31.16 22.49
N SER A 357 8.86 -30.01 21.94
CA SER A 357 9.30 -29.51 20.64
C SER A 357 10.78 -29.07 20.61
N GLY A 358 11.43 -28.97 21.77
CA GLY A 358 12.88 -28.78 21.86
C GLY A 358 13.70 -30.06 21.69
N GLY A 359 13.12 -31.22 22.03
CA GLY A 359 13.83 -32.51 22.04
C GLY A 359 13.48 -33.45 20.88
N ARG A 360 12.29 -33.29 20.27
CA ARG A 360 11.84 -34.08 19.12
C ARG A 360 11.08 -33.22 18.11
N LEU A 361 11.04 -33.68 16.86
CA LEU A 361 10.26 -33.02 15.82
C LEU A 361 8.77 -33.11 16.15
N ARG A 362 8.14 -31.94 16.19
CA ARG A 362 6.70 -31.75 16.31
C ARG A 362 6.20 -30.74 15.29
N ALA A 363 5.12 -31.09 14.57
CA ALA A 363 4.54 -30.24 13.54
C ALA A 363 4.16 -28.86 14.11
N LEU A 364 4.37 -27.80 13.32
CA LEU A 364 4.13 -26.38 13.65
C LEU A 364 4.87 -25.81 14.87
N ARG A 365 5.53 -26.65 15.68
CA ARG A 365 6.16 -26.26 16.96
C ARG A 365 7.67 -26.35 16.92
N THR A 366 8.23 -27.22 16.09
CA THR A 366 9.68 -27.42 16.00
C THR A 366 10.27 -26.71 14.79
N PHE A 367 11.29 -25.89 15.02
CA PHE A 367 12.06 -25.22 13.99
C PHE A 367 13.45 -25.85 13.92
N PHE A 368 13.78 -26.43 12.77
CA PHE A 368 14.99 -27.26 12.59
C PHE A 368 15.69 -26.95 11.27
N ARG A 369 16.92 -27.44 11.13
CA ARG A 369 17.71 -27.42 9.90
C ARG A 369 18.05 -28.85 9.49
N LEU A 370 18.25 -29.05 8.20
CA LEU A 370 18.77 -30.30 7.65
C LEU A 370 20.24 -30.07 7.28
N ILE A 371 21.13 -30.83 7.92
CA ILE A 371 22.58 -30.72 7.70
C ILE A 371 23.07 -31.95 6.93
N HIS A 372 23.61 -31.75 5.74
CA HIS A 372 24.15 -32.83 4.93
C HIS A 372 25.35 -33.48 5.64
N VAL A 373 25.31 -34.79 5.85
CA VAL A 373 26.29 -35.49 6.72
C VAL A 373 27.70 -35.41 6.15
N ASN A 374 27.88 -35.72 4.87
CA ASN A 374 29.22 -35.80 4.25
C ASN A 374 29.84 -34.42 4.00
N MET A 375 29.03 -33.41 3.68
CA MET A 375 29.53 -32.08 3.28
C MET A 375 29.49 -31.04 4.39
N GLY A 376 28.73 -31.30 5.47
CA GLY A 376 28.53 -30.37 6.58
C GLY A 376 27.81 -29.07 6.19
N CYS A 377 27.14 -29.02 5.04
CA CYS A 377 26.36 -27.87 4.58
C CYS A 377 24.91 -27.97 5.08
N ALA A 378 24.25 -26.83 5.23
CA ALA A 378 22.84 -26.77 5.62
C ALA A 378 21.96 -26.62 4.37
N LEU A 379 20.81 -27.29 4.36
CA LEU A 379 19.77 -27.02 3.38
C LEU A 379 19.37 -25.54 3.45
N TYR A 380 19.38 -24.88 2.30
CA TYR A 380 19.28 -23.42 2.19
C TYR A 380 18.42 -23.03 0.99
N THR A 381 17.53 -22.07 1.20
CA THR A 381 16.72 -21.47 0.14
C THR A 381 16.58 -19.97 0.38
N ARG A 382 16.64 -19.20 -0.70
CA ARG A 382 16.41 -17.74 -0.70
C ARG A 382 15.51 -17.38 -1.88
N ASP A 383 15.13 -16.12 -2.01
CA ASP A 383 14.33 -15.58 -3.13
C ASP A 383 15.09 -15.55 -4.48
N LYS A 384 15.81 -16.62 -4.81
CA LYS A 384 16.40 -16.86 -6.13
C LYS A 384 15.49 -17.82 -6.88
N ARG A 385 14.83 -17.31 -7.91
CA ARG A 385 14.01 -18.13 -8.80
C ARG A 385 14.87 -18.85 -9.81
N LEU A 386 14.56 -20.12 -10.03
CA LEU A 386 15.08 -20.87 -11.15
C LEU A 386 14.47 -20.34 -12.46
N PRO A 387 15.11 -20.57 -13.62
CA PRO A 387 14.59 -20.17 -14.93
C PRO A 387 13.32 -20.95 -15.34
N GLU A 388 12.80 -20.65 -16.53
CA GLU A 388 11.56 -21.25 -17.06
C GLU A 388 11.58 -22.79 -17.10
N TRP A 389 12.76 -23.41 -17.28
CA TRP A 389 12.90 -24.87 -17.27
C TRP A 389 12.57 -25.53 -15.92
N ALA A 390 12.43 -24.75 -14.85
CA ALA A 390 11.98 -25.17 -13.51
C ALA A 390 10.72 -24.40 -13.06
N SER A 391 9.89 -23.97 -14.00
CA SER A 391 8.60 -23.32 -13.72
C SER A 391 8.69 -22.09 -12.81
N LEU A 392 9.81 -21.36 -12.84
CA LEU A 392 10.07 -20.16 -12.02
C LEU A 392 9.95 -20.38 -10.49
N GLN A 393 10.13 -21.62 -10.03
CA GLN A 393 10.13 -21.98 -8.62
C GLN A 393 11.43 -21.52 -7.92
N ASN A 394 11.45 -21.50 -6.58
CA ASN A 394 12.64 -21.05 -5.84
C ASN A 394 13.71 -22.14 -5.78
N GLU A 395 14.98 -21.73 -5.90
CA GLU A 395 16.17 -22.60 -5.85
C GLU A 395 16.42 -23.11 -4.42
N VAL A 396 16.70 -24.42 -4.31
CA VAL A 396 17.16 -25.07 -3.09
C VAL A 396 18.62 -25.49 -3.27
N THR A 397 19.44 -25.20 -2.26
CA THR A 397 20.88 -25.47 -2.28
C THR A 397 21.34 -26.02 -0.93
N CYS A 398 22.55 -26.57 -0.88
CA CYS A 398 23.22 -26.92 0.37
C CYS A 398 24.38 -25.96 0.61
N MET A 399 24.23 -25.05 1.58
CA MET A 399 25.16 -23.95 1.81
C MET A 399 26.15 -24.27 2.96
N LYS A 400 27.46 -24.19 2.69
CA LYS A 400 28.52 -24.26 3.72
C LYS A 400 28.54 -22.98 4.56
N TYR A 401 28.80 -23.14 5.86
CA TYR A 401 28.88 -22.03 6.83
C TYR A 401 27.61 -21.15 6.88
N ALA A 402 26.47 -21.72 6.52
CA ALA A 402 25.21 -21.00 6.51
C ALA A 402 24.82 -20.54 7.93
N LYS A 403 24.38 -19.28 8.04
CA LYS A 403 23.89 -18.71 9.29
C LYS A 403 22.64 -19.47 9.76
N LYS A 404 22.43 -19.48 11.08
CA LYS A 404 21.22 -20.04 11.70
C LYS A 404 20.10 -18.99 11.65
N ASP A 405 19.56 -18.77 10.46
CA ASP A 405 18.50 -17.80 10.17
C ASP A 405 17.30 -18.45 9.46
N GLU A 406 16.31 -17.64 9.08
CA GLU A 406 15.09 -18.07 8.38
C GLU A 406 15.36 -18.76 7.04
N ASP A 407 16.51 -18.49 6.39
CA ASP A 407 16.84 -19.07 5.08
C ASP A 407 17.25 -20.55 5.18
N THR A 408 17.74 -20.99 6.34
CA THR A 408 18.08 -22.40 6.61
C THR A 408 17.11 -23.11 7.54
N THR A 409 16.16 -22.38 8.11
CA THR A 409 15.21 -22.93 9.09
C THR A 409 13.95 -23.42 8.41
N PHE A 410 13.56 -24.65 8.72
CA PHE A 410 12.34 -25.30 8.27
C PHE A 410 11.49 -25.73 9.46
N PHE A 411 10.21 -25.96 9.20
CA PHE A 411 9.29 -26.60 10.13
C PHE A 411 8.38 -27.55 9.37
N ILE A 412 7.81 -28.53 10.07
CA ILE A 412 6.83 -29.44 9.49
C ILE A 412 5.46 -28.78 9.59
N GLU A 413 4.81 -28.51 8.46
CA GLU A 413 3.47 -27.93 8.43
C GLU A 413 2.39 -28.99 8.64
N SER A 414 2.57 -30.16 8.04
CA SER A 414 1.67 -31.30 8.18
C SER A 414 2.45 -32.59 8.40
N SER A 415 2.04 -33.38 9.38
CA SER A 415 2.44 -34.76 9.66
C SER A 415 1.22 -35.68 9.55
N GLN A 416 1.34 -36.75 8.76
CA GLN A 416 0.31 -37.78 8.61
C GLN A 416 0.97 -39.16 8.66
N ASP A 417 0.36 -40.09 9.40
CA ASP A 417 0.83 -41.47 9.49
C ASP A 417 -0.39 -42.38 9.62
N MET A 418 -0.38 -43.52 8.90
CA MET A 418 -1.49 -44.49 8.97
C MET A 418 -1.63 -45.12 10.35
N ARG A 419 -0.57 -45.08 11.17
CA ARG A 419 -0.56 -45.59 12.55
C ARG A 419 -1.10 -44.58 13.56
N PHE A 420 -1.30 -43.31 13.18
CA PHE A 420 -1.90 -42.33 14.06
C PHE A 420 -3.40 -42.60 14.19
N THR A 421 -3.88 -42.47 15.42
CA THR A 421 -5.29 -42.63 15.78
C THR A 421 -5.84 -41.29 16.27
N ASP A 422 -7.16 -41.19 16.44
CA ASP A 422 -7.81 -39.98 16.99
C ASP A 422 -7.35 -39.62 18.41
N GLN A 423 -6.62 -40.51 19.09
CA GLN A 423 -6.03 -40.26 20.41
C GLN A 423 -4.72 -39.47 20.34
N ASN A 424 -4.07 -39.41 19.17
CA ASN A 424 -2.82 -38.68 19.01
C ASN A 424 -3.06 -37.15 19.07
N PRO A 425 -2.15 -36.38 19.69
CA PRO A 425 -2.33 -34.93 19.83
C PRO A 425 -2.34 -34.26 18.46
N VAL A 426 -3.33 -33.41 18.23
CA VAL A 426 -3.45 -32.57 17.03
C VAL A 426 -3.02 -31.16 17.37
N VAL A 427 -2.27 -30.53 16.45
CA VAL A 427 -1.82 -29.15 16.55
C VAL A 427 -2.40 -28.31 15.43
N GLU A 428 -2.56 -27.03 15.75
CA GLU A 428 -3.06 -26.01 14.84
C GLU A 428 -2.09 -24.84 14.80
N TYR A 429 -2.21 -24.02 13.76
CA TYR A 429 -1.52 -22.74 13.71
C TYR A 429 -2.01 -21.83 14.84
N MET A 430 -1.07 -21.20 15.54
CA MET A 430 -1.41 -20.17 16.52
C MET A 430 -2.04 -18.98 15.80
N LYS A 431 -3.23 -18.58 16.25
CA LYS A 431 -3.91 -17.41 15.68
C LYS A 431 -3.08 -16.16 15.96
N PRO A 432 -2.67 -15.42 14.92
CA PRO A 432 -1.87 -14.22 15.11
C PRO A 432 -2.67 -13.14 15.83
N SER A 433 -1.98 -12.38 16.67
CA SER A 433 -2.55 -11.19 17.33
C SER A 433 -2.86 -10.09 16.31
N PHE A 434 -3.69 -9.12 16.72
CA PHE A 434 -3.95 -7.93 15.91
C PHE A 434 -2.66 -7.24 15.45
N TRP A 435 -1.68 -7.07 16.35
CA TRP A 435 -0.42 -6.40 16.04
C TRP A 435 0.42 -7.16 15.01
N GLN A 436 0.49 -8.48 15.13
CA GLN A 436 1.17 -9.31 14.13
C GLN A 436 0.52 -9.16 12.76
N ASN A 437 -0.81 -9.23 12.69
CA ASN A 437 -1.55 -9.05 11.43
C ASN A 437 -1.39 -7.65 10.86
N PHE A 438 -1.46 -6.63 11.71
CA PHE A 438 -1.31 -5.23 11.32
C PHE A 438 0.09 -4.97 10.73
N ILE A 439 1.15 -5.42 11.41
CA ILE A 439 2.53 -5.24 10.95
C ILE A 439 2.78 -6.04 9.67
N ALA A 440 2.35 -7.30 9.62
CA ALA A 440 2.52 -8.16 8.45
C ALA A 440 1.81 -7.55 7.23
N LEU A 441 0.55 -7.15 7.37
CA LEU A 441 -0.22 -6.55 6.29
C LEU A 441 0.40 -5.22 5.81
N ASN A 442 0.77 -4.30 6.71
CA ASN A 442 1.40 -3.04 6.31
C ASN A 442 2.77 -3.26 5.64
N THR A 443 3.53 -4.26 6.07
CA THR A 443 4.79 -4.66 5.41
C THR A 443 4.53 -5.14 3.98
N LYS A 444 3.49 -5.94 3.78
CA LYS A 444 3.08 -6.39 2.44
C LYS A 444 2.54 -5.25 1.58
N MET A 445 1.77 -4.32 2.16
CA MET A 445 1.33 -3.10 1.49
C MET A 445 2.52 -2.26 1.00
N TYR A 446 3.56 -2.09 1.83
CA TYR A 446 4.78 -1.37 1.46
C TYR A 446 5.52 -2.08 0.31
N LYS A 447 5.81 -3.37 0.45
CA LYS A 447 6.54 -4.16 -0.57
C LYS A 447 5.78 -4.23 -1.89
N SER A 448 4.46 -4.43 -1.85
CA SER A 448 3.62 -4.45 -3.05
C SER A 448 3.64 -3.09 -3.76
N ASN A 449 3.55 -2.00 -2.99
CA ASN A 449 3.60 -0.65 -3.52
C ASN A 449 4.97 -0.32 -4.17
N GLU A 450 6.07 -0.74 -3.56
CA GLU A 450 7.42 -0.61 -4.13
C GLU A 450 7.59 -1.43 -5.42
N ALA A 451 6.97 -2.61 -5.49
CA ALA A 451 7.09 -3.52 -6.63
C ALA A 451 6.29 -3.10 -7.88
N LEU A 452 5.42 -2.08 -7.80
CA LEU A 452 4.62 -1.56 -8.93
C LEU A 452 5.49 -0.76 -9.93
N THR A 453 6.40 -1.44 -10.62
CA THR A 453 7.39 -0.85 -11.54
C THR A 453 7.12 -1.17 -13.01
N ALA A 454 6.08 -1.94 -13.33
CA ALA A 454 5.68 -2.20 -14.70
C ALA A 454 5.38 -0.88 -15.44
N SER A 455 5.49 -0.84 -16.77
CA SER A 455 5.10 0.35 -17.54
C SER A 455 3.61 0.34 -17.86
N HIS A 456 2.94 1.49 -17.81
CA HIS A 456 1.56 1.62 -18.28
C HIS A 456 1.44 2.70 -19.36
N ASN A 457 0.63 2.47 -20.40
CA ASN A 457 0.55 3.35 -21.57
C ASN A 457 0.15 4.80 -21.25
N TYR A 458 -0.63 4.99 -20.18
CA TYR A 458 -1.09 6.31 -19.68
C TYR A 458 -0.34 6.77 -18.42
N GLU A 459 0.80 6.16 -18.08
CA GLU A 459 1.63 6.66 -16.98
C GLU A 459 2.14 8.08 -17.26
N SER A 460 2.31 8.87 -16.21
CA SER A 460 2.84 10.23 -16.32
C SER A 460 3.73 10.59 -15.14
N ARG A 461 4.65 11.55 -15.36
CA ARG A 461 5.67 11.93 -14.38
C ARG A 461 5.36 13.28 -13.72
N PRO A 462 5.84 13.51 -12.49
CA PRO A 462 5.48 14.69 -11.72
C PRO A 462 5.87 16.02 -12.36
N GLY A 463 6.91 16.05 -13.20
CA GLY A 463 7.28 17.25 -13.97
C GLY A 463 6.21 17.69 -14.98
N ASP A 464 5.39 16.76 -15.47
CA ASP A 464 4.40 17.01 -16.52
C ASP A 464 3.04 17.48 -15.97
N TRP A 465 2.77 17.22 -14.70
CA TRP A 465 1.45 17.44 -14.11
C TRP A 465 1.03 18.90 -14.05
N PRO A 466 1.85 19.88 -13.58
CA PRO A 466 1.45 21.29 -13.53
C PRO A 466 1.15 21.87 -14.92
N PHE A 467 1.80 21.31 -15.94
CA PHE A 467 1.59 21.73 -17.32
C PHE A 467 0.40 21.04 -17.97
N LEU A 468 -0.20 20.01 -17.36
CA LEU A 468 -1.24 19.20 -17.97
C LEU A 468 -0.76 18.61 -19.32
N HIS A 469 0.40 17.97 -19.32
CA HIS A 469 1.00 17.44 -20.55
C HIS A 469 0.12 16.39 -21.23
N ARG A 470 -0.36 15.41 -20.45
CA ARG A 470 -1.21 14.32 -20.93
C ARG A 470 -2.19 13.93 -19.81
N GLY A 471 -3.40 13.54 -20.19
CA GLY A 471 -4.38 13.00 -19.26
C GLY A 471 -4.35 11.49 -19.20
N ILE A 472 -5.45 10.90 -18.75
CA ILE A 472 -5.61 9.44 -18.60
C ILE A 472 -6.93 9.03 -19.23
N ASN A 473 -6.91 8.05 -20.12
CA ASN A 473 -8.15 7.44 -20.60
C ASN A 473 -8.70 6.47 -19.55
N TYR A 474 -9.93 6.68 -19.09
CA TYR A 474 -10.60 5.80 -18.13
C TYR A 474 -11.54 4.80 -18.82
N TRP A 475 -12.21 5.22 -19.88
CA TRP A 475 -13.15 4.37 -20.60
C TRP A 475 -13.44 4.95 -21.99
N SER A 476 -13.66 4.09 -22.97
CA SER A 476 -14.07 4.47 -24.32
C SER A 476 -14.96 3.38 -24.90
N LYS A 477 -16.09 3.75 -25.50
CA LYS A 477 -16.96 2.87 -26.29
C LYS A 477 -17.64 3.72 -27.35
N ASP A 478 -17.49 3.33 -28.62
CA ASP A 478 -17.96 4.10 -29.78
C ASP A 478 -17.45 5.56 -29.70
N ARG A 479 -18.35 6.55 -29.79
CA ARG A 479 -18.05 7.99 -29.70
C ARG A 479 -18.02 8.55 -28.27
N ASN A 480 -18.20 7.70 -27.26
CA ASN A 480 -18.26 8.13 -25.87
C ASN A 480 -16.94 7.82 -25.16
N HIS A 481 -16.35 8.85 -24.55
CA HIS A 481 -15.09 8.72 -23.83
C HIS A 481 -15.20 9.30 -22.42
N ILE A 482 -14.60 8.64 -21.45
CA ILE A 482 -14.30 9.22 -20.14
C ILE A 482 -12.79 9.37 -20.06
N TYR A 483 -12.32 10.61 -20.13
CA TYR A 483 -10.89 10.93 -20.13
C TYR A 483 -10.60 11.93 -19.02
N LEU A 484 -9.71 11.56 -18.09
CA LEU A 484 -9.27 12.44 -17.01
C LEU A 484 -8.32 13.48 -17.59
N LEU A 485 -8.87 14.65 -17.86
CA LEU A 485 -8.17 15.87 -18.20
C LEU A 485 -8.67 16.98 -17.27
N GLY A 486 -7.74 17.70 -16.66
CA GLY A 486 -8.07 18.87 -15.86
C GLY A 486 -8.52 20.07 -16.70
N ASN A 487 -9.09 21.09 -16.06
CA ASN A 487 -9.31 22.38 -16.71
C ASN A 487 -7.94 23.06 -16.94
N PRO A 488 -7.50 23.29 -18.20
CA PRO A 488 -6.16 23.84 -18.46
C PRO A 488 -5.93 25.21 -17.81
N ILE A 489 -6.98 26.05 -17.71
CA ILE A 489 -6.87 27.35 -17.03
C ILE A 489 -6.58 27.14 -15.54
N ALA A 490 -7.24 26.19 -14.89
CA ALA A 490 -7.00 25.89 -13.48
C ALA A 490 -5.54 25.47 -13.26
N TYR A 491 -5.04 24.52 -14.05
CA TYR A 491 -3.69 24.01 -13.96
C TYR A 491 -2.64 25.10 -14.18
N TRP A 492 -2.75 25.86 -15.26
CA TRP A 492 -1.74 26.85 -15.62
C TRP A 492 -1.80 28.08 -14.73
N ALA A 493 -2.99 28.66 -14.51
CA ALA A 493 -3.12 29.85 -13.67
C ALA A 493 -2.72 29.58 -12.22
N SER A 494 -3.07 28.41 -11.68
CA SER A 494 -2.67 28.04 -10.32
C SER A 494 -1.17 27.76 -10.17
N SER A 495 -0.57 27.07 -11.14
CA SER A 495 0.87 26.81 -11.15
C SER A 495 1.67 28.10 -11.30
N ILE A 496 1.24 29.00 -12.19
CA ILE A 496 1.83 30.34 -12.34
C ILE A 496 1.73 31.12 -11.03
N ALA A 497 0.56 31.12 -10.38
CA ALA A 497 0.37 31.81 -9.10
C ALA A 497 1.27 31.24 -7.99
N ALA A 498 1.44 29.92 -7.90
CA ALA A 498 2.32 29.26 -6.94
C ALA A 498 3.79 29.62 -7.16
N VAL A 499 4.27 29.55 -8.40
CA VAL A 499 5.65 29.93 -8.75
C VAL A 499 5.88 31.43 -8.55
N ALA A 500 4.95 32.28 -8.96
CA ALA A 500 5.04 33.73 -8.77
C ALA A 500 5.12 34.09 -7.29
N PHE A 501 4.35 33.41 -6.42
CA PHE A 501 4.44 33.61 -4.98
C PHE A 501 5.81 33.20 -4.41
N LEU A 502 6.36 32.06 -4.82
CA LEU A 502 7.70 31.63 -4.39
C LEU A 502 8.78 32.63 -4.81
N LEU A 503 8.75 33.09 -6.07
CA LEU A 503 9.67 34.11 -6.58
C LEU A 503 9.51 35.44 -5.82
N ALA A 504 8.27 35.86 -5.54
CA ALA A 504 8.01 37.05 -4.75
C ALA A 504 8.55 36.94 -3.32
N LYS A 505 8.39 35.77 -2.66
CA LYS A 505 8.95 35.52 -1.31
C LYS A 505 10.48 35.52 -1.31
N LEU A 506 11.11 34.93 -2.32
CA LEU A 506 12.58 34.99 -2.48
C LEU A 506 13.04 36.43 -2.68
N ALA A 507 12.39 37.20 -3.56
CA ALA A 507 12.72 38.59 -3.81
C ALA A 507 12.55 39.46 -2.53
N ILE A 508 11.50 39.23 -1.74
CA ILE A 508 11.30 39.90 -0.46
C ILE A 508 12.43 39.55 0.51
N ALA A 509 12.79 38.26 0.64
CA ALA A 509 13.88 37.84 1.52
C ALA A 509 15.23 38.47 1.12
N PHE A 510 15.54 38.55 -0.18
CA PHE A 510 16.73 39.25 -0.67
C PHE A 510 16.71 40.75 -0.39
N ARG A 511 15.54 41.41 -0.50
CA ARG A 511 15.39 42.83 -0.16
C ARG A 511 15.58 43.09 1.33
N GLU A 512 15.00 42.26 2.18
CA GLU A 512 15.16 42.33 3.64
C GLU A 512 16.62 42.12 4.04
N GLN A 513 17.32 41.15 3.43
CA GLN A 513 18.75 40.93 3.66
C GLN A 513 19.62 42.12 3.22
N ARG A 514 19.17 42.91 2.25
CA ARG A 514 19.82 44.18 1.82
C ARG A 514 19.39 45.41 2.65
N GLY A 515 18.61 45.22 3.72
CA GLY A 515 18.13 46.31 4.58
C GLY A 515 17.00 47.16 3.96
N VAL A 516 16.40 46.73 2.84
CA VAL A 516 15.29 47.44 2.22
C VAL A 516 13.98 46.97 2.84
N MET A 517 13.46 47.76 3.78
CA MET A 517 12.22 47.45 4.49
C MET A 517 10.99 47.53 3.58
N CYS A 518 10.01 46.66 3.83
CA CYS A 518 8.72 46.67 3.17
C CYS A 518 7.86 47.87 3.63
N THR A 519 7.17 48.52 2.69
CA THR A 519 6.34 49.70 2.95
C THR A 519 5.10 49.40 3.80
N ASN A 520 4.54 48.19 3.71
CA ASN A 520 3.43 47.75 4.55
C ASN A 520 3.63 46.31 5.06
N PRO A 521 4.34 46.14 6.19
CA PRO A 521 4.66 44.82 6.73
C PRO A 521 3.41 44.05 7.18
N THR A 522 2.41 44.71 7.75
CA THR A 522 1.17 44.08 8.22
C THR A 522 0.39 43.43 7.07
N LEU A 523 0.24 44.15 5.96
CA LEU A 523 -0.43 43.62 4.77
C LEU A 523 0.35 42.43 4.18
N MET A 524 1.68 42.53 4.14
CA MET A 524 2.53 41.46 3.66
C MET A 524 2.38 40.19 4.50
N VAL A 525 2.38 40.30 5.83
CA VAL A 525 2.17 39.17 6.74
C VAL A 525 0.78 38.55 6.55
N PHE A 526 -0.26 39.39 6.42
CA PHE A 526 -1.64 38.93 6.21
C PHE A 526 -1.78 38.05 4.97
N TYR A 527 -1.25 38.48 3.82
CA TYR A 527 -1.32 37.67 2.59
C TYR A 527 -0.33 36.50 2.60
N SER A 528 0.88 36.69 3.13
CA SER A 528 1.91 35.65 3.06
C SER A 528 1.63 34.46 3.97
N ARG A 529 1.04 34.64 5.16
CA ARG A 529 0.86 33.53 6.11
C ARG A 529 -0.05 32.42 5.58
N PRO A 530 -1.28 32.69 5.07
CA PRO A 530 -2.09 31.64 4.45
C PRO A 530 -1.47 31.08 3.18
N THR A 531 -0.81 31.92 2.37
CA THR A 531 -0.20 31.45 1.11
C THR A 531 1.03 30.57 1.36
N VAL A 532 1.83 30.82 2.40
CA VAL A 532 2.91 29.92 2.83
C VAL A 532 2.33 28.56 3.26
N PHE A 533 1.23 28.54 3.99
CA PHE A 533 0.55 27.30 4.35
C PHE A 533 0.10 26.52 3.10
N PHE A 534 -0.62 27.16 2.17
CA PHE A 534 -1.06 26.52 0.94
C PHE A 534 0.11 26.09 0.04
N THR A 535 1.18 26.87 -0.02
CA THR A 535 2.38 26.55 -0.82
C THR A 535 3.14 25.38 -0.21
N THR A 536 3.26 25.32 1.11
CA THR A 536 3.84 24.15 1.82
C THR A 536 3.03 22.90 1.50
N ALA A 537 1.70 22.99 1.55
CA ALA A 537 0.81 21.90 1.21
C ALA A 537 0.96 21.47 -0.27
N TRP A 538 1.01 22.42 -1.20
CA TRP A 538 1.23 22.19 -2.63
C TRP A 538 2.55 21.44 -2.89
N LEU A 539 3.66 21.91 -2.31
CA LEU A 539 4.98 21.30 -2.45
C LEU A 539 5.04 19.89 -1.85
N LEU A 540 4.51 19.69 -0.63
CA LEU A 540 4.54 18.36 0.00
C LEU A 540 3.66 17.33 -0.71
N HIS A 541 2.59 17.76 -1.37
CA HIS A 541 1.77 16.87 -2.21
C HIS A 541 2.30 16.70 -3.64
N TRP A 542 3.45 17.29 -3.98
CA TRP A 542 4.02 17.22 -5.32
C TRP A 542 5.48 16.71 -5.34
N LEU A 543 6.37 17.33 -4.56
CA LEU A 543 7.80 17.02 -4.57
C LEU A 543 8.15 15.57 -4.24
N PRO A 544 7.50 14.89 -3.27
CA PRO A 544 7.86 13.50 -2.95
C PRO A 544 7.69 12.54 -4.13
N PHE A 545 6.78 12.84 -5.07
CA PHE A 545 6.57 12.00 -6.25
C PHE A 545 7.78 11.97 -7.20
N PHE A 546 8.67 12.96 -7.17
CA PHE A 546 9.92 12.93 -7.97
C PHE A 546 10.89 11.84 -7.50
N SER A 547 10.82 11.45 -6.22
CA SER A 547 11.69 10.41 -5.67
C SER A 547 11.09 9.01 -5.78
N MET A 548 9.83 8.87 -6.17
CA MET A 548 9.13 7.59 -6.27
C MET A 548 9.43 6.90 -7.60
N LYS A 549 10.03 5.71 -7.55
CA LYS A 549 10.40 4.91 -8.74
C LYS A 549 9.29 3.98 -9.26
N ARG A 550 8.06 4.10 -8.74
CA ARG A 550 6.90 3.30 -9.14
C ARG A 550 6.11 3.94 -10.29
N GLN A 551 5.07 3.26 -10.75
CA GLN A 551 4.05 3.81 -11.64
C GLN A 551 3.33 5.01 -11.02
N LEU A 552 3.18 6.09 -11.79
CA LEU A 552 2.50 7.31 -11.38
C LEU A 552 1.57 7.82 -12.49
N PHE A 553 0.60 8.63 -12.08
CA PHE A 553 -0.51 9.07 -12.93
C PHE A 553 -0.97 10.47 -12.52
N LEU A 554 -1.61 11.20 -13.44
CA LEU A 554 -2.07 12.59 -13.23
C LEU A 554 -2.98 12.76 -12.00
N HIS A 555 -3.81 11.77 -11.65
CA HIS A 555 -4.69 11.87 -10.48
C HIS A 555 -3.92 12.02 -9.15
N HIS A 556 -2.65 11.63 -9.09
CA HIS A 556 -1.79 11.85 -7.91
C HIS A 556 -1.55 13.34 -7.62
N TYR A 557 -1.64 14.20 -8.64
CA TYR A 557 -1.46 15.65 -8.49
C TYR A 557 -2.71 16.35 -7.95
N MET A 558 -3.89 15.72 -7.92
CA MET A 558 -5.16 16.37 -7.58
C MET A 558 -5.18 17.04 -6.19
N PRO A 559 -4.62 16.44 -5.11
CA PRO A 559 -4.48 17.13 -3.83
C PRO A 559 -3.58 18.37 -3.91
N SER A 560 -2.50 18.29 -4.69
CA SER A 560 -1.60 19.42 -4.91
C SER A 560 -2.29 20.53 -5.72
N LEU A 561 -3.00 20.18 -6.80
CA LEU A 561 -3.80 21.10 -7.60
C LEU A 561 -4.82 21.87 -6.73
N TYR A 562 -5.49 21.19 -5.80
CA TYR A 562 -6.43 21.85 -4.88
C TYR A 562 -5.76 23.01 -4.12
N PHE A 563 -4.58 22.77 -3.53
CA PHE A 563 -3.83 23.83 -2.86
C PHE A 563 -3.31 24.89 -3.82
N ALA A 564 -2.91 24.52 -5.04
CA ALA A 564 -2.53 25.47 -6.07
C ALA A 564 -3.69 26.42 -6.44
N ILE A 565 -4.91 25.89 -6.57
CA ILE A 565 -6.13 26.68 -6.80
C ILE A 565 -6.33 27.68 -5.63
N LEU A 566 -6.16 27.26 -4.38
CA LEU A 566 -6.26 28.18 -3.25
C LEU A 566 -5.20 29.30 -3.33
N ILE A 567 -3.97 29.01 -3.75
CA ILE A 567 -2.93 30.03 -3.96
C ILE A 567 -3.34 31.02 -5.06
N SER A 568 -3.92 30.55 -6.16
CA SER A 568 -4.38 31.40 -7.26
C SER A 568 -5.49 32.38 -6.82
N ILE A 569 -6.35 31.95 -5.91
CA ILE A 569 -7.37 32.80 -5.30
C ILE A 569 -6.76 33.90 -4.43
N VAL A 570 -5.72 33.58 -3.66
CA VAL A 570 -5.00 34.61 -2.88
C VAL A 570 -4.30 35.60 -3.82
N ALA A 571 -3.72 35.12 -4.94
CA ALA A 571 -3.13 35.98 -5.96
C ALA A 571 -4.18 36.91 -6.60
N PHE A 572 -5.38 36.40 -6.90
CA PHE A 572 -6.51 37.21 -7.36
C PHE A 572 -6.92 38.28 -6.33
N GLU A 573 -7.06 37.89 -5.06
CA GLU A 573 -7.43 38.82 -3.97
C GLU A 573 -6.40 39.95 -3.84
N TYR A 574 -5.12 39.61 -3.85
CA TYR A 574 -4.03 40.57 -3.75
C TYR A 574 -3.97 41.51 -4.97
N SER A 575 -4.12 40.97 -6.18
CA SER A 575 -4.01 41.74 -7.43
C SER A 575 -5.20 42.68 -7.64
N THR A 576 -6.37 42.33 -7.11
CA THR A 576 -7.59 43.14 -7.26
C THR A 576 -7.89 44.06 -6.08
N LYS A 577 -7.03 44.10 -5.05
CA LYS A 577 -7.28 44.86 -3.81
C LYS A 577 -7.45 46.38 -4.01
N HIS A 578 -6.87 46.93 -5.08
CA HIS A 578 -6.96 48.37 -5.41
C HIS A 578 -8.07 48.70 -6.41
N LEU A 579 -8.73 47.69 -6.99
CA LEU A 579 -9.84 47.91 -7.90
C LEU A 579 -11.10 48.29 -7.12
N SER A 580 -11.94 49.16 -7.71
CA SER A 580 -13.28 49.39 -7.17
C SER A 580 -14.11 48.10 -7.21
N ASN A 581 -15.08 47.98 -6.32
CA ASN A 581 -15.92 46.78 -6.22
C ASN A 581 -16.56 46.41 -7.57
N LYS A 582 -17.02 47.39 -8.35
CA LYS A 582 -17.59 47.18 -9.69
C LYS A 582 -16.62 46.43 -10.60
N TYR A 583 -15.41 46.94 -10.78
CA TYR A 583 -14.40 46.30 -11.65
C TYR A 583 -13.94 44.96 -11.10
N ARG A 584 -13.82 44.84 -9.77
CA ARG A 584 -13.44 43.58 -9.13
C ARG A 584 -14.46 42.47 -9.37
N TYR A 585 -15.76 42.78 -9.29
CA TYR A 585 -16.82 41.83 -9.65
C TYR A 585 -16.81 41.50 -11.15
N SER A 586 -16.56 42.49 -12.02
CA SER A 586 -16.43 42.24 -13.46
C SER A 586 -15.27 41.31 -13.80
N VAL A 587 -14.09 41.50 -13.17
CA VAL A 587 -12.94 40.61 -13.35
C VAL A 587 -13.25 39.21 -12.83
N ALA A 588 -13.86 39.09 -11.64
CA ALA A 588 -14.26 37.80 -11.08
C ALA A 588 -15.26 37.06 -11.99
N ALA A 589 -16.25 37.77 -12.53
CA ALA A 589 -17.23 37.22 -13.47
C ALA A 589 -16.56 36.76 -14.77
N ALA A 590 -15.65 37.56 -15.33
CA ALA A 590 -14.90 37.19 -16.54
C ALA A 590 -14.08 35.91 -16.32
N ILE A 591 -13.38 35.80 -15.18
CA ILE A 591 -12.65 34.58 -14.80
C ILE A 591 -13.63 33.41 -14.66
N ALA A 592 -14.71 33.56 -13.91
CA ALA A 592 -15.70 32.49 -13.72
C ALA A 592 -16.30 31.99 -15.05
N ILE A 593 -16.62 32.90 -15.98
CA ILE A 593 -17.10 32.57 -17.32
C ILE A 593 -16.04 31.81 -18.11
N ALA A 594 -14.76 32.21 -18.03
CA ALA A 594 -13.68 31.49 -18.70
C ALA A 594 -13.52 30.04 -18.19
N TYR A 595 -13.58 29.84 -16.87
CA TYR A 595 -13.55 28.50 -16.28
C TYR A 595 -14.76 27.66 -16.71
N LEU A 596 -15.97 28.24 -16.68
CA LEU A 596 -17.19 27.57 -17.11
C LEU A 596 -17.16 27.21 -18.60
N TYR A 597 -16.67 28.09 -19.45
CA TYR A 597 -16.53 27.84 -20.89
C TYR A 597 -15.60 26.66 -21.16
N VAL A 598 -14.44 26.62 -20.50
CA VAL A 598 -13.50 25.51 -20.64
C VAL A 598 -14.09 24.21 -20.09
N PHE A 599 -14.79 24.27 -18.95
CA PHE A 599 -15.50 23.13 -18.40
C PHE A 599 -16.54 22.58 -19.37
N TRP A 600 -17.35 23.45 -19.95
CA TRP A 600 -18.36 23.10 -20.96
C TRP A 600 -17.71 22.48 -22.21
N ARG A 601 -16.60 23.05 -22.70
CA ARG A 601 -15.87 22.54 -23.86
C ARG A 601 -15.35 21.11 -23.66
N PHE A 602 -14.93 20.75 -22.45
CA PHE A 602 -14.46 19.40 -22.09
C PHE A 602 -15.52 18.56 -21.36
N SER A 603 -16.78 18.99 -21.33
CA SER A 603 -17.86 18.29 -20.62
C SER A 603 -18.14 16.90 -21.20
N ALA A 604 -18.01 16.73 -22.53
CA ALA A 604 -18.23 15.45 -23.21
C ALA A 604 -17.31 14.35 -22.64
N ILE A 605 -16.01 14.62 -22.55
CA ILE A 605 -15.04 13.67 -21.98
C ILE A 605 -15.10 13.53 -20.45
N THR A 606 -15.70 14.51 -19.78
CA THR A 606 -15.86 14.50 -18.32
C THR A 606 -17.01 13.57 -17.91
N TYR A 607 -18.15 13.68 -18.61
CA TYR A 607 -19.37 12.95 -18.31
C TYR A 607 -19.56 11.67 -19.15
N GLY A 608 -18.78 11.49 -20.22
CA GLY A 608 -18.99 10.40 -21.18
C GLY A 608 -20.19 10.64 -22.08
N LEU A 609 -20.39 11.88 -22.53
CA LEU A 609 -21.42 12.25 -23.50
C LEU A 609 -20.90 12.02 -24.93
N ASP A 610 -21.80 12.02 -25.91
CA ASP A 610 -21.45 11.91 -27.33
C ASP A 610 -20.48 13.02 -27.73
N TRP A 611 -19.31 12.64 -28.27
CA TRP A 611 -18.26 13.56 -28.66
C TRP A 611 -18.01 13.44 -30.17
N THR A 612 -18.39 14.48 -30.91
CA THR A 612 -18.23 14.47 -32.38
C THR A 612 -16.76 14.48 -32.77
N ASN A 613 -16.40 13.78 -33.86
CA ASN A 613 -15.03 13.69 -34.34
C ASN A 613 -14.44 15.08 -34.60
N ASN A 614 -15.23 16.01 -35.17
CA ASN A 614 -14.82 17.40 -35.33
C ASN A 614 -14.44 18.06 -33.99
N SER A 615 -15.28 17.93 -32.95
CA SER A 615 -14.95 18.45 -31.62
C SER A 615 -13.70 17.78 -31.03
N CYS A 616 -13.52 16.48 -31.23
CA CYS A 616 -12.34 15.76 -30.76
C CYS A 616 -11.07 16.29 -31.43
N TYR A 617 -11.06 16.40 -32.76
CA TYR A 617 -9.91 16.93 -33.51
C TYR A 617 -9.63 18.40 -33.17
N GLU A 618 -10.65 19.24 -33.02
CA GLU A 618 -10.47 20.63 -32.60
C GLU A 618 -9.83 20.73 -31.20
N ASN A 619 -10.26 19.89 -30.27
CA ASN A 619 -9.67 19.87 -28.92
C ASN A 619 -8.25 19.28 -28.91
N ARG A 620 -7.97 18.28 -29.75
CA ARG A 620 -6.61 17.74 -29.95
C ARG A 620 -5.64 18.77 -30.52
N ARG A 621 -6.13 19.72 -31.34
CA ARG A 621 -5.30 20.83 -31.87
C ARG A 621 -4.84 21.82 -30.79
N LEU A 622 -5.52 21.91 -29.65
CA LEU A 622 -5.10 22.79 -28.55
C LEU A 622 -3.77 22.35 -27.95
N ARG A 623 -3.52 21.05 -27.92
CA ARG A 623 -2.23 20.49 -27.48
C ARG A 623 -2.03 19.09 -28.06
N SER A 624 -0.96 18.92 -28.82
CA SER A 624 -0.64 17.66 -29.51
C SER A 624 -0.43 16.45 -28.58
N SER A 625 0.00 16.69 -27.34
CA SER A 625 0.22 15.65 -26.33
C SER A 625 -1.07 15.15 -25.68
N TRP A 626 -2.23 15.77 -25.94
CA TRP A 626 -3.52 15.25 -25.52
C TRP A 626 -4.00 14.21 -26.53
N ASP A 627 -3.81 12.95 -26.17
CA ASP A 627 -3.99 11.77 -27.03
C ASP A 627 -5.42 11.24 -27.01
N PHE A 628 -6.38 12.09 -27.37
CA PHE A 628 -7.76 11.66 -27.54
C PHE A 628 -7.87 10.68 -28.71
N ASN A 629 -8.61 9.59 -28.53
CA ASN A 629 -8.93 8.69 -29.64
C ASN A 629 -10.09 9.26 -30.44
N CYS A 630 -9.78 10.00 -31.51
CA CYS A 630 -10.75 10.67 -32.38
C CYS A 630 -11.14 9.84 -33.62
N GLU A 631 -10.61 8.61 -33.75
CA GLU A 631 -10.78 7.76 -34.94
C GLU A 631 -11.86 6.67 -34.77
N MET A 632 -12.55 6.64 -33.62
CA MET A 632 -13.66 5.71 -33.37
C MET A 632 -15.01 6.23 -33.89
#